data_AF-A0A0R2P2Z1-F1
#
_entry.id   AF-A0A0R2P2Z1-F1
#
_cell.length_a   1.000
_cell.length_b   1.000
_cell.length_c   1.000
_cell.angle_alpha   90.00
_cell.angle_beta   90.00
_cell.angle_gamma   90.00
#
_symmetry.space_group_name_H-M   'P 1'
#
loop_
_entity.id
_entity.type
_entity.pdbx_description
1 polymer ?
#
loop_
_entity_poly.entity_id
_entity_poly.type
_entity_poly.pdbx_seq_one_letter_code
_entity_poly.pdbx_strand_id
1 'polypeptide(L)' 'MPRALQYFAEWNPVSTMVAGCRELFGLQNIFGVTANSWPSQNPLEMSLIYMVIIMAIFIPLSVRKYINTASK' A
#
# COMPACT_ATOMS: atom_id res chain seq x y z
N MET A 1 10.54 16.03 -8.96
CA MET A 1 9.35 16.44 -8.19
C MET A 1 9.79 17.22 -6.95
N PRO A 2 8.93 18.07 -6.37
CA PRO A 2 9.16 18.63 -5.03
C PRO A 2 9.34 17.48 -4.01
N ARG A 3 10.33 17.57 -3.13
CA ARG A 3 10.73 16.44 -2.25
C ARG A 3 9.60 15.90 -1.38
N ALA A 4 8.74 16.76 -0.85
CA ALA A 4 7.60 16.34 -0.03
C ALA A 4 6.61 15.48 -0.83
N LEU A 5 6.23 15.93 -2.04
CA LEU A 5 5.34 15.18 -2.92
C LEU A 5 5.97 13.86 -3.38
N GLN A 6 7.28 13.85 -3.61
CA GLN A 6 8.00 12.62 -3.94
C GLN A 6 7.90 11.59 -2.80
N TYR A 7 8.08 12.01 -1.55
CA TYR A 7 7.97 11.12 -0.39
C TYR A 7 6.56 10.51 -0.25
N PHE A 8 5.51 11.32 -0.45
CA PHE A 8 4.13 10.80 -0.44
C PHE A 8 3.86 9.84 -1.61
N ALA A 9 4.43 10.10 -2.78
CA ALA A 9 4.29 9.23 -3.94
C ALA A 9 5.02 7.89 -3.76
N GLU A 10 6.18 7.91 -3.11
CA GLU A 10 6.99 6.72 -2.78
C GLU A 10 6.25 5.75 -1.84
N TRP A 11 5.53 6.29 -0.86
CA TRP A 11 4.80 5.51 0.15
C TRP A 11 3.33 5.25 -0.22
N ASN A 12 3.02 5.22 -1.51
CA ASN A 12 1.66 4.96 -1.98
C ASN A 12 1.38 3.45 -2.05
N PRO A 13 0.38 2.92 -1.33
CA PRO A 13 0.05 1.50 -1.32
C PRO A 13 -0.37 0.97 -2.70
N VAL A 14 -1.08 1.78 -3.49
CA VAL A 14 -1.54 1.41 -4.82
C VAL A 14 -0.35 1.26 -5.77
N SER A 15 0.57 2.23 -5.74
CA SER A 15 1.80 2.18 -6.55
C SER A 15 2.64 0.96 -6.21
N THR A 16 2.75 0.64 -4.92
CA THR A 16 3.51 -0.50 -4.41
C THR A 16 2.90 -1.83 -4.85
N MET A 17 1.57 -1.95 -4.79
CA MET A 17 0.83 -3.12 -5.31
C MET A 17 1.03 -3.33 -6.80
N VAL A 18 0.92 -2.26 -7.60
CA VAL A 18 1.15 -2.33 -9.05
C VAL A 18 2.56 -2.81 -9.36
N ALA A 19 3.55 -2.33 -8.62
CA ALA A 19 4.93 -2.78 -8.77
C ALA A 19 5.11 -4.25 -8.36
N GLY A 20 4.51 -4.70 -7.26
CA GLY A 20 4.53 -6.10 -6.85
C GLY A 20 3.87 -7.01 -7.89
N CYS A 21 2.75 -6.59 -8.48
CA CYS A 21 2.13 -7.32 -9.58
C CYS A 21 3.06 -7.42 -10.80
N ARG A 22 3.71 -6.31 -11.20
CA ARG A 22 4.68 -6.34 -12.31
C ARG A 22 5.81 -7.33 -12.06
N GLU A 23 6.34 -7.36 -10.84
CA GLU A 23 7.39 -8.30 -10.45
C GLU A 23 6.92 -9.76 -10.55
N LEU A 24 5.71 -10.07 -10.09
CA LEU A 24 5.10 -11.39 -10.22
C LEU A 24 4.86 -11.80 -11.67
N PHE A 25 4.60 -10.84 -12.56
CA PHE A 25 4.49 -11.07 -14.01
C PHE A 25 5.86 -11.09 -14.74
N GLY A 26 6.98 -10.98 -14.02
CA GLY A 26 8.33 -10.99 -14.60
C GLY A 26 8.73 -9.67 -15.28
N LEU A 27 8.01 -8.58 -15.04
CA LEU A 27 8.34 -7.25 -15.55
C LEU A 27 9.30 -6.54 -14.60
N GLN A 28 10.36 -5.94 -15.13
CA GLN A 28 11.27 -5.14 -14.34
C GLN A 28 10.64 -3.81 -13.94
N ASN A 29 10.67 -3.52 -12.64
CA ASN A 29 10.19 -2.25 -12.12
C ASN A 29 11.26 -1.16 -12.27
N ILE A 30 10.97 -0.13 -13.06
CA ILE A 30 11.86 1.04 -13.22
C ILE A 30 11.40 2.11 -12.23
N PHE A 31 11.92 2.04 -11.00
CA PHE A 31 11.78 3.11 -10.03
C PHE A 31 12.89 4.13 -10.29
N GLY A 32 12.57 5.26 -10.93
CA GLY A 32 13.56 6.29 -11.26
C GLY A 32 14.14 6.97 -10.01
N VAL A 33 13.65 8.16 -9.69
CA VAL A 33 14.14 8.96 -8.54
C VAL A 33 13.75 8.37 -7.18
N THR A 34 12.87 7.36 -7.17
CA THR A 34 12.23 6.76 -5.99
C THR A 34 12.90 5.48 -5.49
N ALA A 35 13.99 5.05 -6.13
CA ALA A 35 14.66 3.76 -5.90
C ALA A 35 15.18 3.53 -4.46
N ASN A 36 15.34 4.60 -3.67
CA ASN A 36 15.89 4.51 -2.31
C ASN A 36 14.84 4.25 -1.21
N SER A 37 13.57 4.10 -1.58
CA SER A 37 12.47 3.87 -0.63
C SER A 37 12.21 2.36 -0.43
N TRP A 38 11.87 1.96 0.81
CA TRP A 38 11.57 0.56 1.14
C TRP A 38 10.46 -0.07 0.26
N PRO A 39 9.36 0.66 -0.08
CA PRO A 39 8.33 0.16 -1.00
C PRO A 39 8.84 -0.10 -2.43
N SER A 40 9.90 0.59 -2.85
CA SER A 40 10.51 0.38 -4.17
C SER A 40 11.48 -0.81 -4.18
N GLN A 41 12.06 -1.17 -3.03
CA GLN A 41 12.99 -2.29 -2.91
C GLN A 41 12.26 -3.63 -2.69
N ASN A 42 11.21 -3.63 -1.87
CA ASN A 42 10.43 -4.83 -1.54
C ASN A 42 8.93 -4.58 -1.80
N PRO A 43 8.51 -4.38 -3.06
CA PRO A 43 7.13 -4.00 -3.36
C PRO A 43 6.13 -5.10 -3.00
N LEU A 44 6.51 -6.38 -3.09
CA LEU A 44 5.65 -7.49 -2.72
C LEU A 44 5.38 -7.56 -1.20
N GLU A 45 6.44 -7.51 -0.38
CA GLU A 45 6.33 -7.53 1.08
C GLU A 45 5.55 -6.33 1.59
N MET A 46 5.86 -5.13 1.07
CA MET A 46 5.17 -3.91 1.45
C MET A 46 3.69 -3.93 1.05
N SER A 47 3.35 -4.53 -0.10
CA SER A 47 1.95 -4.73 -0.50
C SER A 47 1.18 -5.61 0.48
N LEU A 48 1.80 -6.69 0.98
CA LEU A 48 1.20 -7.55 2.00
C LEU A 48 0.99 -6.81 3.32
N ILE A 49 1.98 -6.02 3.75
CA ILE A 49 1.87 -5.18 4.95
C ILE A 49 0.72 -4.20 4.82
N TYR A 50 0.57 -3.52 3.68
CA TYR A 50 -0.56 -2.62 3.45
C TYR A 50 -1.91 -3.35 3.51
N MET A 51 -2.03 -4.55 2.95
CA MET A 51 -3.25 -5.35 3.06
C MET A 51 -3.59 -5.65 4.52
N VAL A 52 -2.60 -6.09 5.31
CA VAL A 52 -2.78 -6.39 6.74
C VAL A 52 -3.19 -5.14 7.52
N ILE A 53 -2.53 -3.99 7.28
CA ILE A 53 -2.85 -2.72 7.95
C ILE A 53 -4.28 -2.28 7.63
N ILE A 54 -4.67 -2.30 6.35
CA ILE A 54 -6.03 -1.91 5.92
C ILE A 54 -7.04 -2.85 6.57
N MET A 55 -6.84 -4.16 6.53
CA MET A 55 -7.73 -5.12 7.19
C MET A 55 -7.82 -4.85 8.70
N ALA A 56 -6.69 -4.68 9.38
CA ALA A 56 -6.63 -4.44 10.82
C ALA A 56 -7.36 -3.15 11.24
N ILE A 57 -7.42 -2.13 10.37
CA ILE A 57 -8.14 -0.87 10.65
C ILE A 57 -9.61 -0.98 10.27
N PHE A 58 -9.91 -1.40 9.04
CA PHE A 58 -11.25 -1.32 8.48
C PHE A 58 -12.17 -2.46 8.93
N ILE A 59 -11.64 -3.66 9.24
CA ILE A 59 -12.45 -4.76 9.78
C ILE A 59 -13.10 -4.37 11.13
N PRO A 60 -12.34 -3.97 12.16
CA PRO A 60 -12.96 -3.62 13.45
C PRO A 60 -13.87 -2.40 13.35
N LEU A 61 -13.51 -1.40 12.53
CA LEU A 61 -14.37 -0.24 12.29
C LEU A 61 -15.70 -0.63 11.63
N SER A 62 -15.67 -1.53 10.65
CA SER A 62 -16.87 -2.02 9.95
C SER A 62 -17.76 -2.82 10.90
N VAL A 63 -17.17 -3.70 11.72
CA VAL A 63 -17.90 -4.48 12.73
C VAL A 63 -18.55 -3.55 13.77
N ARG A 64 -17.80 -2.58 14.31
CA ARG A 64 -18.34 -1.58 15.26
C ARG A 64 -19.50 -0.80 14.64
N LYS A 65 -19.36 -0.38 13.39
CA LYS A 65 -20.41 0.37 12.68
C LYS A 65 -21.66 -0.49 12.46
N TYR A 66 -21.48 -1.75 12.04
CA TYR A 66 -22.57 -2.69 11.86
C TYR A 66 -23.37 -2.90 13.15
N ILE A 67 -22.69 -3.15 14.27
CA ILE A 67 -23.34 -3.34 15.59
C ILE A 67 -24.12 -2.08 16.01
N ASN A 68 -23.51 -0.90 15.86
CA ASN A 68 -24.16 0.37 16.24
C ASN A 68 -25.40 0.69 15.39
N THR A 69 -25.42 0.28 14.12
CA THR A 69 -26.58 0.47 13.25
C THR A 69 -27.64 -0.60 13.49
N ALA A 70 -27.27 -1.87 13.71
CA ALA A 70 -28.21 -2.95 13.96
C ALA A 70 -28.88 -2.89 15.35
N SER A 71 -28.24 -2.25 16.32
CA SER A 71 -28.79 -2.01 17.66
C SER A 71 -29.73 -0.79 17.73
N LYS A 72 -29.89 -0.04 16.63
CA LYS A 72 -30.74 1.14 16.51
C LYS A 72 -32.04 0.80 15.78
#